data_AF-A0A0D1YFP1-F1
#
_entry.id   AF-A0A0D1YFP1-F1
#
_cell.length_a   1.000
_cell.length_b   1.000
_cell.length_c   1.000
_cell.angle_alpha   90.00
_cell.angle_beta   90.00
_cell.angle_gamma   90.00
#
_symmetry.space_group_name_H-M   'P 1'
#
loop_
_entity.id
_entity.type
_entity.pdbx_description
1 polymer ?
#
loop_
_entity_poly.entity_id
_entity_poly.type
_entity_poly.pdbx_seq_one_letter_code
_entity_poly.pdbx_strand_id
1 'polypeptide(L)'
;MPAMDSYTSLVSSPMTLAQRKHLLKQLQDASTISSLRRPEILMDFFVDSLDMGDLALAVPALTGLFHLITTRNLDYPSFYPRLYALLDKDLLHSKYRSRVLRHLDVFLSPTNHLPAATVASFIKRLSRLCLFAPPSAIVAIIPFIYNLLKTHPTTTFMIHRNPYPPYTKFKYNLGNDPYDPTEPDPQLTGAIDSSLWELETCQSHYHPTVASIARIISEQFTKQQYNLEDFLDHGYASMMESEFKKQDKKPPVVEYKIPKKIFSDASDDEAENEKGEDPLMDLWTFD
;
A
#
# COMPACT_ATOMS: atom_id res chain seq x y z
N MET A 1 35.27 25.14 0.63
CA MET A 1 35.69 24.79 2.01
C MET A 1 34.68 25.16 3.11
N PRO A 2 33.85 26.23 3.05
CA PRO A 2 33.02 26.60 4.22
C PRO A 2 31.72 25.79 4.41
N ALA A 3 31.21 25.11 3.37
CA ALA A 3 29.94 24.39 3.48
C ALA A 3 30.03 23.07 4.26
N MET A 4 31.17 22.37 4.19
CA MET A 4 31.32 21.03 4.76
C MET A 4 31.39 21.03 6.28
N ASP A 5 32.16 21.96 6.86
CA ASP A 5 32.28 22.11 8.33
C ASP A 5 30.97 22.65 8.95
N SER A 6 30.16 23.36 8.15
CA SER A 6 28.84 23.83 8.56
C SER A 6 27.87 22.67 8.75
N TYR A 7 27.77 21.72 7.81
CA TYR A 7 26.82 20.61 7.94
C TYR A 7 27.21 19.60 9.01
N THR A 8 28.50 19.32 9.22
CA THR A 8 28.96 18.39 10.27
C THR A 8 28.71 18.95 11.68
N SER A 9 28.96 20.24 11.89
CA SER A 9 28.64 20.93 13.14
C SER A 9 27.12 21.05 13.36
N LEU A 10 26.36 21.29 12.29
CA LEU A 10 24.89 21.37 12.35
C LEU A 10 24.25 20.01 12.71
N VAL A 11 24.75 18.91 12.14
CA VAL A 11 24.24 17.55 12.39
C VAL A 11 24.57 17.07 13.80
N SER A 12 25.73 17.44 14.34
CA SER A 12 26.17 17.05 15.68
C SER A 12 25.59 17.92 16.81
N SER A 13 25.07 19.11 16.48
CA SER A 13 24.41 19.98 17.45
C SER A 13 23.07 19.40 17.93
N PRO A 14 22.71 19.54 19.22
CA PRO A 14 21.36 19.24 19.67
C PRO A 14 20.35 20.10 18.89
N MET A 15 19.34 19.45 18.31
CA MET A 15 18.36 20.09 17.44
C MET A 15 16.94 19.71 17.85
N THR A 16 16.01 20.64 17.69
CA THR A 16 14.59 20.38 17.89
C THR A 16 14.02 19.53 16.76
N LEU A 17 12.91 18.83 17.00
CA LEU A 17 12.25 17.99 15.99
C LEU A 17 11.86 18.78 14.73
N ALA A 18 11.44 20.04 14.87
CA ALA A 18 11.13 20.91 13.75
C ALA A 18 12.37 21.26 12.90
N GLN A 19 13.48 21.58 13.55
CA GLN A 19 14.77 21.83 12.88
C GLN A 19 15.26 20.58 12.15
N ARG A 20 15.15 19.40 12.79
CA ARG A 20 15.54 18.12 12.19
C ARG A 20 14.73 17.81 10.94
N LYS A 21 13.41 18.02 10.96
CA LYS A 21 12.53 17.89 9.79
C LYS A 21 12.95 18.82 8.65
N HIS A 22 13.33 20.05 8.96
CA HIS A 22 13.75 21.03 7.96
C HIS A 22 15.08 20.63 7.32
N LEU A 23 16.05 20.25 8.16
CA LEU A 23 17.38 19.83 7.75
C LEU A 23 17.32 18.55 6.90
N LEU A 24 16.52 17.55 7.28
CA LEU A 24 16.33 16.32 6.49
C LEU A 24 15.79 16.60 5.08
N LYS A 25 14.86 17.55 4.95
CA LYS A 25 14.33 17.93 3.63
C LYS A 25 15.39 18.55 2.71
N GLN A 26 16.41 19.19 3.27
CA GLN A 26 17.52 19.75 2.50
C GLN A 26 18.59 18.69 2.20
N LEU A 27 18.85 17.80 3.17
CA LEU A 27 19.90 16.79 3.06
C LEU A 27 19.50 15.55 2.25
N GLN A 28 18.20 15.30 2.03
CA GLN A 28 17.75 14.20 1.17
C GLN A 28 18.06 14.43 -0.32
N ASP A 29 18.30 15.68 -0.73
CA ASP A 29 18.46 16.04 -2.14
C ASP A 29 19.80 15.49 -2.70
N ALA A 30 19.74 14.81 -3.83
CA ALA A 30 20.92 14.22 -4.46
C ALA A 30 22.04 15.25 -4.75
N SER A 31 21.66 16.49 -5.05
CA SER A 31 22.60 17.60 -5.30
C SER A 31 23.37 18.00 -4.05
N THR A 32 22.71 18.04 -2.89
CA THR A 32 23.34 18.39 -1.62
C THR A 32 24.27 17.27 -1.18
N ILE A 33 23.83 16.02 -1.26
CA ILE A 33 24.67 14.84 -0.94
C ILE A 33 25.90 14.77 -1.84
N SER A 34 25.72 14.95 -3.16
CA SER A 34 26.82 14.91 -4.14
C SER A 34 27.84 16.04 -3.96
N SER A 35 27.41 17.18 -3.42
CA SER A 35 28.30 18.32 -3.13
C SER A 35 29.23 18.08 -1.93
N LEU A 36 28.89 17.13 -1.06
CA LEU A 36 29.67 16.82 0.12
C LEU A 36 30.88 15.95 -0.24
N ARG A 37 32.05 16.34 0.28
CA ARG A 37 33.29 15.58 0.08
C ARG A 37 33.27 14.23 0.82
N ARG A 38 32.65 14.19 2.00
CA ARG A 38 32.45 12.98 2.82
C ARG A 38 30.96 12.88 3.22
N PRO A 39 30.10 12.35 2.36
CA PRO A 39 28.68 12.20 2.63
C PRO A 39 28.37 11.06 3.62
N GLU A 40 29.35 10.21 3.95
CA GLU A 40 29.20 9.08 4.88
C GLU A 40 28.77 9.53 6.28
N ILE A 41 29.13 10.75 6.68
CA ILE A 41 28.78 11.35 7.97
C ILE A 41 27.24 11.51 8.12
N LEU A 42 26.51 11.60 7.01
CA LEU A 42 25.05 11.72 7.04
C LEU A 42 24.35 10.38 7.33
N MET A 43 25.07 9.25 7.21
CA MET A 43 24.48 7.92 7.40
C MET A 43 23.93 7.76 8.81
N ASP A 44 24.75 8.04 9.84
CA ASP A 44 24.34 7.97 11.24
C ASP A 44 23.14 8.89 11.51
N PHE A 45 23.17 10.09 10.94
CA PHE A 45 22.07 11.04 11.07
C PHE A 45 20.76 10.54 10.45
N PHE A 46 20.81 9.90 9.28
CA PHE A 46 19.63 9.29 8.65
C PHE A 46 19.13 8.08 9.44
N VAL A 47 20.02 7.23 9.95
CA VAL A 47 19.65 6.07 10.79
C VAL A 47 18.99 6.52 12.09
N ASP A 48 19.58 7.48 12.80
CA ASP A 48 18.97 8.08 14.00
C ASP A 48 17.60 8.71 13.70
N SER A 49 17.45 9.29 12.50
CA SER A 49 16.18 9.89 12.07
C SER A 49 15.12 8.84 11.75
N LEU A 50 15.53 7.63 11.35
CA LEU A 50 14.65 6.48 11.13
C LEU A 50 14.17 5.89 12.44
N ASP A 51 15.05 5.77 13.44
CA ASP A 51 14.73 5.18 14.74
C ASP A 51 13.73 6.00 15.56
N MET A 52 13.50 7.27 15.21
CA MET A 52 12.45 8.09 15.83
C MET A 52 11.01 7.73 15.43
N GLY A 53 10.79 6.90 14.42
CA GLY A 53 9.47 6.34 14.08
C GLY A 53 8.45 7.33 13.49
N ASP A 54 8.80 8.61 13.28
CA ASP A 54 7.93 9.57 12.59
C ASP A 54 8.07 9.43 11.07
N LEU A 55 6.97 9.16 10.37
CA LEU A 55 6.93 9.04 8.91
C LEU A 55 7.49 10.28 8.20
N ALA A 56 7.31 11.47 8.79
CA ALA A 56 7.83 12.72 8.25
C ALA A 56 9.37 12.83 8.32
N LEU A 57 10.01 12.03 9.17
CA LEU A 57 11.48 11.90 9.28
C LEU A 57 11.97 10.67 8.51
N ALA A 58 11.30 9.54 8.67
CA ALA A 58 11.69 8.25 8.11
C ALA A 58 11.73 8.26 6.57
N VAL A 59 10.74 8.87 5.92
CA VAL A 59 10.67 8.86 4.44
C VAL A 59 11.79 9.68 3.80
N PRO A 60 12.04 10.94 4.21
CA PRO A 60 13.24 11.68 3.79
C PRO A 60 14.55 10.97 4.11
N ALA A 61 14.65 10.38 5.31
CA ALA A 61 15.86 9.68 5.74
C ALA A 61 16.16 8.44 4.87
N LEU A 62 15.15 7.63 4.54
CA LEU A 62 15.29 6.50 3.61
C LEU A 62 15.70 6.96 2.22
N THR A 63 15.21 8.11 1.77
CA THR A 63 15.57 8.67 0.46
C THR A 63 17.04 9.07 0.41
N GLY A 64 17.50 9.81 1.42
CA GLY A 64 18.92 10.16 1.56
C GLY A 64 19.81 8.93 1.69
N LEU A 65 19.41 7.97 2.52
CA LEU A 65 20.13 6.72 2.73
C LEU A 65 20.21 5.88 1.44
N PHE A 66 19.10 5.77 0.69
CA PHE A 66 19.09 5.09 -0.60
C PHE A 66 20.03 5.73 -1.62
N HIS A 67 20.11 7.07 -1.64
CA HIS A 67 21.05 7.78 -2.49
C HIS A 67 22.51 7.50 -2.09
N LEU A 68 22.81 7.43 -0.79
CA LEU A 68 24.13 7.05 -0.29
C LEU A 68 24.52 5.61 -0.68
N ILE A 69 23.59 4.66 -0.53
CA ILE A 69 23.79 3.25 -0.90
C ILE A 69 24.10 3.13 -2.40
N THR A 70 23.31 3.80 -3.24
CA THR A 70 23.42 3.68 -4.71
C THR A 70 24.61 4.43 -5.32
N THR A 71 25.00 5.58 -4.77
CA THR A 71 26.07 6.41 -5.36
C THR A 71 27.45 6.15 -4.76
N ARG A 72 27.52 5.81 -3.47
CA ARG A 72 28.78 5.63 -2.74
C ARG A 72 29.03 4.18 -2.34
N ASN A 73 28.18 3.24 -2.75
CA ASN A 73 28.25 1.82 -2.39
C ASN A 73 28.40 1.61 -0.88
N LEU A 74 27.67 2.39 -0.08
CA LEU A 74 27.60 2.22 1.36
C LEU A 74 26.67 1.04 1.65
N ASP A 75 27.16 0.04 2.39
CA ASP A 75 26.37 -1.12 2.75
C ASP A 75 25.48 -0.82 3.96
N TYR A 76 24.16 -0.89 3.76
CA TYR A 76 23.16 -0.87 4.84
C TYR A 76 22.24 -2.09 4.69
N PRO A 77 22.61 -3.26 5.27
CA PRO A 77 21.90 -4.52 5.04
C PRO A 77 20.44 -4.48 5.50
N SER A 78 20.12 -3.67 6.51
CA SER A 78 18.77 -3.53 7.04
C SER A 78 17.88 -2.55 6.26
N PHE A 79 18.29 -2.07 5.07
CA PHE A 79 17.48 -1.13 4.27
C PHE A 79 16.07 -1.65 3.99
N TYR A 80 15.96 -2.82 3.35
CA TYR A 80 14.67 -3.40 2.97
C TYR A 80 13.84 -3.88 4.16
N PRO A 81 14.41 -4.50 5.22
CA PRO A 81 13.68 -4.75 6.47
C PRO A 81 13.08 -3.47 7.08
N ARG A 82 13.83 -2.36 7.12
CA ARG A 82 13.32 -1.07 7.63
C ARG A 82 12.24 -0.48 6.71
N LEU A 83 12.42 -0.57 5.40
CA LEU A 83 11.40 -0.16 4.42
C LEU A 83 10.13 -1.00 4.54
N TYR A 84 10.27 -2.30 4.79
CA TYR A 84 9.16 -3.23 4.97
C TYR A 84 8.41 -2.95 6.27
N ALA A 85 9.12 -2.63 7.36
CA ALA A 85 8.52 -2.20 8.62
C ALA A 85 7.76 -0.86 8.52
N LEU A 86 8.10 -0.01 7.54
CA LEU A 86 7.36 1.24 7.26
C LEU A 86 5.95 0.98 6.72
N LEU A 87 5.71 -0.19 6.11
CA LEU A 87 4.40 -0.61 5.65
C LEU A 87 3.54 -1.10 6.81
N ASP A 88 3.15 -0.18 7.68
CA ASP A 88 2.26 -0.45 8.80
C ASP A 88 0.78 -0.31 8.43
N LYS A 89 -0.08 -0.63 9.40
CA LYS A 89 -1.55 -0.53 9.28
C LYS A 89 -2.04 0.92 9.07
N ASP A 90 -1.28 1.91 9.53
CA ASP A 90 -1.70 3.31 9.54
C ASP A 90 -1.24 4.07 8.29
N LEU A 91 -0.26 3.53 7.56
CA LEU A 91 0.34 4.13 6.38
C LEU A 91 -0.70 4.51 5.33
N LEU A 92 -1.64 3.62 5.02
CA LEU A 92 -2.64 3.84 3.97
C LEU A 92 -3.72 4.87 4.35
N HIS A 93 -3.87 5.11 5.66
CA HIS A 93 -4.74 6.15 6.22
C HIS A 93 -4.01 7.49 6.39
N SER A 94 -2.67 7.49 6.32
CA SER A 94 -1.85 8.68 6.47
C SER A 94 -2.00 9.67 5.32
N LYS A 95 -1.96 10.97 5.64
CA LYS A 95 -1.91 12.06 4.65
C LYS A 95 -0.64 12.00 3.79
N TYR A 96 0.43 11.37 4.27
CA TYR A 96 1.71 11.30 3.55
C TYR A 96 1.85 10.08 2.63
N ARG A 97 0.82 9.22 2.55
CA ARG A 97 0.87 7.97 1.77
C ARG A 97 1.33 8.13 0.33
N SER A 98 0.89 9.18 -0.37
CA SER A 98 1.29 9.39 -1.77
C SER A 98 2.79 9.62 -1.91
N ARG A 99 3.40 10.34 -0.94
CA ARG A 99 4.85 10.55 -0.92
C ARG A 99 5.57 9.22 -0.70
N VAL A 100 5.10 8.40 0.24
CA VAL A 100 5.69 7.09 0.53
C VAL A 100 5.61 6.18 -0.70
N LEU A 101 4.47 6.12 -1.37
CA LEU A 101 4.29 5.30 -2.58
C LEU A 101 5.22 5.72 -3.72
N ARG A 102 5.47 7.02 -3.92
CA ARG A 102 6.48 7.50 -4.89
C ARG A 102 7.89 7.00 -4.56
N HIS A 103 8.26 7.03 -3.28
CA HIS A 103 9.57 6.50 -2.86
C HIS A 103 9.64 4.99 -2.99
N LEU A 104 8.56 4.27 -2.67
CA LEU A 104 8.48 2.81 -2.87
C LEU A 104 8.64 2.42 -4.34
N ASP A 105 8.07 3.18 -5.27
CA ASP A 105 8.24 2.96 -6.72
C ASP A 105 9.70 3.05 -7.16
N VAL A 106 10.45 4.00 -6.60
CA VAL A 106 11.90 4.13 -6.84
C VAL A 106 12.69 3.00 -6.17
N PHE A 107 12.37 2.65 -4.92
CA PHE A 107 13.12 1.65 -4.16
C PHE A 107 12.89 0.22 -4.66
N LEU A 108 11.68 -0.08 -5.13
CA LEU A 108 11.31 -1.39 -5.68
C LEU A 108 11.43 -1.44 -7.21
N SER A 109 12.03 -0.41 -7.83
CA SER A 109 12.28 -0.39 -9.26
C SER A 109 13.17 -1.57 -9.69
N PRO A 110 12.91 -2.18 -10.87
CA PRO A 110 13.70 -3.30 -11.40
C PRO A 110 15.19 -2.99 -11.57
N THR A 111 15.54 -1.70 -11.67
CA THR A 111 16.92 -1.19 -11.75
C THR A 111 17.77 -1.60 -10.56
N ASN A 112 17.15 -1.91 -9.43
CA ASN A 112 17.85 -2.15 -8.17
C ASN A 112 18.20 -3.64 -7.97
N HIS A 113 17.89 -4.50 -8.95
CA HIS A 113 18.22 -5.94 -8.98
C HIS A 113 17.79 -6.70 -7.72
N LEU A 114 16.55 -6.49 -7.30
CA LEU A 114 16.02 -7.10 -6.08
C LEU A 114 15.67 -8.58 -6.24
N PRO A 115 15.88 -9.41 -5.20
CA PRO A 115 15.37 -10.77 -5.17
C PRO A 115 13.84 -10.80 -5.29
N ALA A 116 13.33 -11.77 -6.04
CA ALA A 116 11.89 -11.94 -6.25
C ALA A 116 11.11 -12.16 -4.94
N ALA A 117 11.71 -12.85 -3.96
CA ALA A 117 11.11 -13.09 -2.64
C ALA A 117 10.84 -11.77 -1.90
N THR A 118 11.80 -10.83 -1.92
CA THR A 118 11.64 -9.51 -1.32
C THR A 118 10.46 -8.77 -1.94
N VAL A 119 10.41 -8.70 -3.27
CA VAL A 119 9.32 -8.01 -4.00
C VAL A 119 7.97 -8.68 -3.71
N ALA A 120 7.90 -10.01 -3.69
CA ALA A 120 6.71 -10.76 -3.32
C ALA A 120 6.21 -10.40 -1.91
N SER A 121 7.11 -10.24 -0.93
CA SER A 121 6.75 -9.81 0.42
C SER A 121 6.15 -8.41 0.47
N PHE A 122 6.72 -7.46 -0.28
CA PHE A 122 6.15 -6.13 -0.43
C PHE A 122 4.76 -6.16 -1.07
N ILE A 123 4.58 -6.92 -2.16
CA ILE A 123 3.29 -7.10 -2.81
C ILE A 123 2.28 -7.68 -1.82
N LYS A 124 2.60 -8.80 -1.17
CA LYS A 124 1.68 -9.51 -0.26
C LYS A 124 1.31 -8.67 0.96
N ARG A 125 2.26 -7.94 1.56
CA ARG A 125 1.98 -7.02 2.68
C ARG A 125 1.05 -5.89 2.23
N LEU A 126 1.32 -5.26 1.08
CA LEU A 126 0.43 -4.23 0.53
C LEU A 126 -0.97 -4.79 0.23
N SER A 127 -1.08 -6.00 -0.32
CA SER A 127 -2.36 -6.67 -0.57
C SER A 127 -3.15 -6.92 0.71
N ARG A 128 -2.52 -7.36 1.82
CA ARG A 128 -3.21 -7.47 3.11
C ARG A 128 -3.66 -6.12 3.65
N LEU A 129 -2.82 -5.10 3.53
CA LEU A 129 -3.18 -3.74 3.96
C LEU A 129 -4.39 -3.20 3.15
N CYS A 130 -4.53 -3.57 1.86
CA CYS A 130 -5.67 -3.18 1.04
C CYS A 130 -7.03 -3.63 1.60
N LEU A 131 -7.10 -4.73 2.37
CA LEU A 131 -8.36 -5.21 2.95
C LEU A 131 -9.02 -4.21 3.89
N PHE A 132 -8.21 -3.39 4.57
CA PHE A 132 -8.68 -2.39 5.54
C PHE A 132 -8.47 -0.95 5.04
N ALA A 133 -7.94 -0.79 3.83
CA ALA A 133 -7.57 0.49 3.29
C ALA A 133 -8.78 1.30 2.80
N PRO A 134 -8.68 2.64 2.80
CA PRO A 134 -9.68 3.48 2.14
C PRO A 134 -9.65 3.26 0.61
N PRO A 135 -10.78 3.43 -0.10
CA PRO A 135 -10.87 3.20 -1.55
C PRO A 135 -9.88 4.05 -2.34
N SER A 136 -9.61 5.27 -1.88
CA SER A 136 -8.62 6.16 -2.49
C SER A 136 -7.18 5.63 -2.44
N ALA A 137 -6.82 4.84 -1.42
CA ALA A 137 -5.52 4.17 -1.36
C ALA A 137 -5.49 2.92 -2.25
N ILE A 138 -6.56 2.12 -2.26
CA ILE A 138 -6.68 0.90 -3.07
C ILE A 138 -6.47 1.22 -4.57
N VAL A 139 -7.05 2.33 -5.04
CA VAL A 139 -6.91 2.82 -6.43
C VAL A 139 -5.44 3.08 -6.82
N ALA A 140 -4.58 3.46 -5.88
CA ALA A 140 -3.15 3.68 -6.14
C ALA A 140 -2.33 2.39 -5.98
N ILE A 141 -2.67 1.54 -5.01
CA ILE A 141 -1.90 0.32 -4.69
C ILE A 141 -2.08 -0.77 -5.75
N ILE A 142 -3.28 -0.93 -6.32
CA ILE A 142 -3.50 -2.00 -7.31
C ILE A 142 -2.67 -1.78 -8.58
N PRO A 143 -2.64 -0.58 -9.21
CA PRO A 143 -1.74 -0.29 -10.32
C PRO A 143 -0.26 -0.41 -9.94
N PHE A 144 0.10 -0.05 -8.71
CA PHE A 144 1.45 -0.26 -8.17
C PHE A 144 1.84 -1.75 -8.14
N ILE A 145 0.97 -2.59 -7.59
CA ILE A 145 1.16 -4.05 -7.58
C ILE A 145 1.20 -4.61 -9.00
N TYR A 146 0.33 -4.15 -9.89
CA TYR A 146 0.35 -4.54 -11.31
C TYR A 146 1.72 -4.27 -11.94
N ASN A 147 2.28 -3.07 -11.72
CA ASN A 147 3.60 -2.71 -12.23
C ASN A 147 4.68 -3.67 -11.70
N LEU A 148 4.68 -3.97 -10.39
CA LEU A 148 5.65 -4.90 -9.78
C LEU A 148 5.51 -6.34 -10.30
N LEU A 149 4.28 -6.83 -10.48
CA LEU A 149 4.03 -8.16 -11.05
C LEU A 149 4.48 -8.25 -12.51
N LYS A 150 4.27 -7.18 -13.28
CA LYS A 150 4.68 -7.11 -14.69
C LYS A 150 6.20 -7.07 -14.84
N THR A 151 6.89 -6.33 -13.96
CA THR A 151 8.35 -6.20 -14.00
C THR A 151 9.08 -7.40 -13.42
N HIS A 152 8.47 -8.14 -12.47
CA HIS A 152 9.04 -9.34 -11.87
C HIS A 152 8.14 -10.57 -12.15
N PRO A 153 8.27 -11.23 -13.32
CA PRO A 153 7.40 -12.34 -13.71
C PRO A 153 7.36 -13.50 -12.71
N THR A 154 8.40 -13.71 -11.91
CA THR A 154 8.43 -14.74 -10.85
C THR A 154 7.39 -14.51 -9.76
N THR A 155 6.94 -13.28 -9.51
CA THR A 155 5.90 -12.99 -8.52
C THR A 155 4.49 -13.31 -9.05
N THR A 156 4.34 -13.55 -10.36
CA THR A 156 3.03 -13.92 -10.96
C THR A 156 2.51 -15.28 -10.51
N PHE A 157 3.36 -16.15 -9.96
CA PHE A 157 2.94 -17.39 -9.31
C PHE A 157 1.96 -17.16 -8.15
N MET A 158 1.95 -15.96 -7.57
CA MET A 158 1.00 -15.58 -6.52
C MET A 158 -0.41 -15.30 -7.07
N ILE A 159 -0.56 -15.08 -8.37
CA ILE A 159 -1.86 -14.94 -9.05
C ILE A 159 -2.32 -16.27 -9.61
N HIS A 160 -1.46 -16.93 -10.39
CA HIS A 160 -1.79 -18.17 -11.06
C HIS A 160 -0.73 -19.23 -10.75
N ARG A 161 -1.15 -20.23 -9.95
CA ARG A 161 -0.32 -21.37 -9.60
C ARG A 161 -0.93 -22.63 -10.18
N ASN A 162 -0.20 -23.29 -11.08
CA ASN A 162 -0.60 -24.61 -11.52
C ASN A 162 -0.57 -25.57 -10.33
N PRO A 163 -1.60 -26.43 -10.17
CA PRO A 163 -1.60 -27.43 -9.10
C PRO A 163 -0.44 -28.42 -9.33
N TYR A 164 0.68 -28.24 -8.62
CA TYR A 164 1.83 -29.16 -8.67
C TYR A 164 1.91 -29.98 -7.36
N PRO A 165 2.07 -31.31 -7.43
CA PRO A 165 2.29 -32.13 -6.23
C PRO A 165 3.70 -31.80 -5.69
N PRO A 166 3.84 -31.16 -4.50
CA PRO A 166 3.29 -31.66 -3.23
C PRO A 166 2.33 -30.69 -2.50
N TYR A 167 2.04 -29.51 -3.06
CA TYR A 167 1.08 -28.55 -2.48
C TYR A 167 -0.39 -28.94 -2.73
N THR A 168 -0.61 -29.92 -3.61
CA THR A 168 -1.92 -30.51 -3.93
C THR A 168 -2.08 -31.94 -3.44
N LYS A 169 -1.28 -32.40 -2.45
CA LYS A 169 -1.65 -33.61 -1.70
C LYS A 169 -2.86 -33.30 -0.80
N PHE A 170 -4.01 -33.24 -1.46
CA PHE A 170 -5.35 -33.28 -0.89
C PHE A 170 -5.44 -34.46 0.06
N LYS A 171 -5.43 -34.17 1.36
CA LYS A 171 -5.95 -35.13 2.33
C LYS A 171 -6.86 -34.49 3.37
N TYR A 172 -6.72 -33.19 3.70
CA TYR A 172 -7.53 -32.55 4.75
C TYR A 172 -7.72 -31.02 4.60
N ASN A 173 -8.53 -30.58 3.62
CA ASN A 173 -9.02 -29.19 3.48
C ASN A 173 -7.96 -28.12 3.15
N LEU A 174 -8.44 -26.94 2.71
CA LEU A 174 -7.72 -25.83 2.07
C LEU A 174 -6.28 -25.62 2.56
N GLY A 175 -5.33 -25.39 1.64
CA GLY A 175 -3.94 -25.13 1.98
C GLY A 175 -3.79 -23.90 2.90
N ASN A 176 -3.05 -24.05 4.00
CA ASN A 176 -2.68 -22.93 4.86
C ASN A 176 -1.77 -21.96 4.08
N ASP A 177 -2.06 -20.66 4.16
CA ASP A 177 -1.21 -19.60 3.58
C ASP A 177 0.18 -19.65 4.26
N PRO A 178 1.28 -19.90 3.51
CA PRO A 178 2.63 -19.96 4.08
C PRO A 178 3.18 -18.59 4.49
N TYR A 179 2.51 -17.48 4.13
CA TYR A 179 3.01 -16.15 4.40
C TYR A 179 2.83 -15.70 5.86
N ASP A 180 3.95 -15.43 6.53
CA ASP A 180 4.00 -14.88 7.89
C ASP A 180 3.98 -13.33 7.85
N PRO A 181 2.93 -12.67 8.39
CA PRO A 181 2.88 -11.21 8.44
C PRO A 181 3.84 -10.58 9.47
N THR A 182 4.24 -11.35 10.49
CA THR A 182 5.04 -10.84 11.63
C THR A 182 6.54 -10.84 11.37
N GLU A 183 6.97 -11.59 10.36
CA GLU A 183 8.38 -11.69 9.97
C GLU A 183 8.92 -10.31 9.53
N PRO A 184 10.03 -9.83 10.13
CA PRO A 184 10.62 -8.53 9.79
C PRO A 184 11.46 -8.58 8.51
N ASP A 185 12.06 -9.72 8.16
CA ASP A 185 12.87 -9.83 6.95
C ASP A 185 11.99 -10.16 5.72
N PRO A 186 11.88 -9.26 4.73
CA PRO A 186 11.10 -9.52 3.52
C PRO A 186 11.64 -10.71 2.70
N GLN A 187 12.83 -11.24 2.96
CA GLN A 187 13.31 -12.45 2.26
C GLN A 187 12.76 -13.75 2.86
N LEU A 188 12.33 -13.75 4.12
CA LEU A 188 12.00 -14.95 4.89
C LEU A 188 10.49 -15.15 5.12
N THR A 189 9.66 -14.23 4.64
CA THR A 189 8.21 -14.22 4.94
C THR A 189 7.41 -15.37 4.33
N GLY A 190 7.94 -16.08 3.32
CA GLY A 190 7.19 -17.10 2.57
C GLY A 190 6.18 -16.54 1.55
N ALA A 191 6.20 -15.23 1.26
CA ALA A 191 5.22 -14.60 0.37
C ALA A 191 5.19 -15.17 -1.07
N ILE A 192 6.32 -15.64 -1.60
CA ILE A 192 6.39 -16.18 -2.97
C ILE A 192 5.59 -17.48 -3.13
N ASP A 193 5.42 -18.24 -2.04
CA ASP A 193 4.65 -19.49 -2.02
C ASP A 193 3.17 -19.28 -1.69
N SER A 194 2.79 -18.06 -1.30
CA SER A 194 1.43 -17.61 -1.05
C SER A 194 0.69 -17.22 -2.33
N SER A 195 -0.62 -17.01 -2.24
CA SER A 195 -1.45 -16.39 -3.28
C SER A 195 -2.02 -15.03 -2.86
N LEU A 196 -2.54 -14.26 -3.82
CA LEU A 196 -3.10 -12.90 -3.64
C LEU A 196 -4.63 -12.87 -3.52
N TRP A 197 -5.19 -13.68 -2.62
CA TRP A 197 -6.64 -13.70 -2.38
C TRP A 197 -7.20 -12.35 -1.96
N GLU A 198 -6.38 -11.52 -1.30
CA GLU A 198 -6.80 -10.20 -0.86
C GLU A 198 -7.19 -9.29 -2.04
N LEU A 199 -6.45 -9.34 -3.15
CA LEU A 199 -6.79 -8.57 -4.34
C LEU A 199 -8.04 -9.10 -5.05
N GLU A 200 -8.28 -10.41 -4.98
CA GLU A 200 -9.52 -11.02 -5.48
C GLU A 200 -10.73 -10.51 -4.70
N THR A 201 -10.64 -10.42 -3.36
CA THR A 201 -11.72 -9.87 -2.53
C THR A 201 -11.98 -8.38 -2.81
N CYS A 202 -10.97 -7.60 -3.21
CA CYS A 202 -11.16 -6.22 -3.63
C CYS A 202 -12.00 -6.07 -4.91
N GLN A 203 -12.24 -7.14 -5.68
CA GLN A 203 -13.08 -7.10 -6.89
C GLN A 203 -14.56 -6.94 -6.57
N SER A 204 -15.01 -7.39 -5.39
CA SER A 204 -16.38 -7.19 -4.89
C SER A 204 -16.52 -5.93 -4.03
N HIS A 205 -15.63 -4.95 -4.18
CA HIS A 205 -15.67 -3.71 -3.43
C HIS A 205 -16.90 -2.86 -3.79
N TYR A 206 -17.49 -2.18 -2.79
CA TYR A 206 -18.73 -1.40 -2.95
C TYR A 206 -18.62 -0.27 -4.00
N HIS A 207 -17.43 0.34 -4.11
CA HIS A 207 -17.16 1.41 -5.07
C HIS A 207 -16.81 0.84 -6.47
N PRO A 208 -17.57 1.16 -7.53
CA PRO A 208 -17.42 0.52 -8.84
C PRO A 208 -16.06 0.77 -9.50
N THR A 209 -15.48 1.97 -9.34
CA THR A 209 -14.14 2.27 -9.88
C THR A 209 -13.08 1.40 -9.23
N VAL A 210 -13.18 1.13 -7.92
CA VAL A 210 -12.21 0.28 -7.20
C VAL A 210 -12.33 -1.16 -7.70
N ALA A 211 -13.56 -1.68 -7.78
CA ALA A 211 -13.84 -3.01 -8.31
C ALA A 211 -13.30 -3.18 -9.74
N SER A 212 -13.50 -2.18 -10.62
CA SER A 212 -12.98 -2.21 -11.99
C SER A 212 -11.46 -2.25 -12.05
N ILE A 213 -10.77 -1.48 -11.19
CA ILE A 213 -9.31 -1.48 -11.11
C ILE A 213 -8.79 -2.81 -10.56
N ALA A 214 -9.44 -3.38 -9.55
CA ALA A 214 -9.08 -4.70 -9.02
C ALA A 214 -9.21 -5.81 -10.08
N ARG A 215 -10.21 -5.72 -10.97
CA ARG A 215 -10.39 -6.69 -12.07
C ARG A 215 -9.25 -6.70 -13.08
N ILE A 216 -8.47 -5.61 -13.20
CA ILE A 216 -7.28 -5.55 -14.07
C ILE A 216 -6.28 -6.67 -13.72
N ILE A 217 -6.20 -7.08 -12.45
CA ILE A 217 -5.32 -8.16 -11.99
C ILE A 217 -5.81 -9.55 -12.49
N SER A 218 -7.13 -9.74 -12.65
CA SER A 218 -7.72 -10.96 -13.20
C SER A 218 -7.72 -10.97 -14.74
N GLU A 219 -7.64 -9.80 -15.37
CA GLU A 219 -7.60 -9.66 -16.82
C GLU A 219 -6.19 -9.88 -17.38
N GLN A 220 -6.07 -9.97 -18.71
CA GLN A 220 -4.78 -10.15 -19.36
C GLN A 220 -3.92 -8.89 -19.23
N PHE A 221 -2.63 -9.09 -18.93
CA PHE A 221 -1.65 -8.01 -18.70
C PHE A 221 -1.21 -7.36 -20.03
N THR A 222 -2.12 -6.60 -20.64
CA THR A 222 -1.95 -5.94 -21.94
C THR A 222 -1.17 -4.62 -21.85
N LYS A 223 -1.35 -3.86 -20.77
CA LYS A 223 -0.66 -2.58 -20.56
C LYS A 223 0.78 -2.80 -20.09
N GLN A 224 1.74 -2.07 -20.64
CA GLN A 224 3.16 -2.19 -20.23
C GLN A 224 3.38 -1.69 -18.80
N GLN A 225 2.86 -0.51 -18.47
CA GLN A 225 2.96 0.09 -17.14
C GLN A 225 1.80 1.07 -16.93
N TYR A 226 1.32 1.19 -15.69
CA TYR A 226 0.44 2.27 -15.26
C TYR A 226 1.26 3.42 -14.68
N ASN A 227 1.01 4.64 -15.13
CA ASN A 227 1.59 5.83 -14.51
C ASN A 227 0.93 6.04 -13.14
N LEU A 228 1.73 5.98 -12.07
CA LEU A 228 1.20 6.08 -10.70
C LEU A 228 0.72 7.48 -10.35
N GLU A 229 1.34 8.52 -10.93
CA GLU A 229 0.94 9.92 -10.66
C GLU A 229 -0.54 10.19 -11.00
N ASP A 230 -1.10 9.45 -11.95
CA ASP A 230 -2.51 9.54 -12.34
C ASP A 230 -3.46 8.95 -11.28
N PHE A 231 -2.94 8.18 -10.31
CA PHE A 231 -3.71 7.52 -9.26
C PHE A 231 -3.39 8.04 -7.85
N LEU A 232 -2.25 8.71 -7.69
CA LEU A 232 -1.83 9.31 -6.42
C LEU A 232 -2.65 10.57 -6.09
N ASP A 233 -2.58 11.00 -4.83
CA ASP A 233 -3.21 12.23 -4.32
C ASP A 233 -4.75 12.30 -4.40
N HIS A 234 -5.42 11.19 -4.71
CA HIS A 234 -6.86 11.07 -4.55
C HIS A 234 -7.24 10.93 -3.06
N GLY A 235 -8.32 11.62 -2.69
CA GLY A 235 -8.99 11.50 -1.40
C GLY A 235 -10.50 11.32 -1.59
N TYR A 236 -11.24 11.17 -0.50
CA TYR A 236 -12.70 11.05 -0.57
C TYR A 236 -13.38 12.25 -1.22
N ALA A 237 -12.90 13.47 -0.94
CA ALA A 237 -13.43 14.69 -1.55
C ALA A 237 -13.30 14.65 -3.09
N SER A 238 -12.12 14.32 -3.61
CA SER A 238 -11.90 14.20 -5.05
C SER A 238 -12.75 13.09 -5.68
N MET A 239 -12.89 11.94 -5.01
CA MET A 239 -13.73 10.84 -5.48
C MET A 239 -15.20 11.26 -5.53
N MET A 240 -15.71 11.94 -4.50
CA MET A 240 -17.08 12.46 -4.45
C MET A 240 -17.32 13.55 -5.51
N GLU A 241 -16.40 14.49 -5.69
CA GLU A 241 -16.47 15.48 -6.76
C GLU A 241 -16.47 14.83 -8.15
N SER A 242 -15.73 13.73 -8.32
CA SER A 242 -15.71 12.98 -9.58
C SER A 242 -17.08 12.37 -9.89
N GLU A 243 -17.81 11.89 -8.87
CA GLU A 243 -19.18 11.39 -9.04
C GLU A 243 -20.16 12.53 -9.36
N PHE A 244 -20.07 13.68 -8.68
CA PHE A 244 -20.93 14.83 -8.98
C PHE A 244 -20.73 15.43 -10.37
N LYS A 245 -19.53 15.28 -10.95
CA LYS A 245 -19.22 15.74 -12.31
C LYS A 245 -19.68 14.76 -13.39
N LYS A 246 -20.05 13.52 -13.04
CA LYS A 246 -20.55 12.57 -14.03
C LYS A 246 -21.92 13.03 -14.53
N GLN A 247 -22.06 13.10 -15.85
CA GLN A 247 -23.36 13.32 -16.47
C GLN A 247 -24.15 12.02 -16.50
N ASP A 248 -25.38 12.07 -16.02
CA ASP A 248 -26.30 10.95 -16.08
C ASP A 248 -26.66 10.63 -17.52
N LYS A 249 -26.05 9.58 -18.06
CA LYS A 249 -26.34 9.09 -19.42
C LYS A 249 -27.65 8.28 -19.49
N LYS A 250 -28.12 7.77 -18.36
CA LYS A 250 -29.31 6.92 -18.23
C LYS A 250 -30.11 7.36 -17.01
N PRO A 251 -31.45 7.29 -17.06
CA PRO A 251 -32.27 7.58 -15.90
C PRO A 251 -31.95 6.58 -14.77
N PRO A 252 -31.96 7.02 -13.49
CA PRO A 252 -31.74 6.14 -12.36
C PRO A 252 -32.87 5.11 -12.26
N VAL A 253 -32.52 3.90 -11.81
CA VAL A 253 -33.45 2.79 -11.61
C VAL A 253 -33.87 2.75 -10.14
N VAL A 254 -35.12 2.37 -9.89
CA VAL A 254 -35.70 2.22 -8.54
C VAL A 254 -36.07 0.76 -8.28
N GLU A 255 -36.13 0.39 -7.00
CA GLU A 255 -36.56 -0.94 -6.59
C GLU A 255 -38.07 -1.13 -6.82
N TYR A 256 -38.46 -2.24 -7.44
CA TYR A 256 -39.86 -2.49 -7.80
C TYR A 256 -40.69 -3.02 -6.63
N LYS A 257 -40.10 -3.88 -5.78
CA LYS A 257 -40.80 -4.51 -4.65
C LYS A 257 -40.39 -3.84 -3.34
N ILE A 258 -40.97 -2.69 -3.05
CA ILE A 258 -40.76 -1.98 -1.79
C ILE A 258 -41.66 -2.60 -0.70
N PRO A 259 -41.12 -2.99 0.47
CA PRO A 259 -41.94 -3.49 1.57
C PRO A 259 -42.85 -2.38 2.11
N LYS A 260 -44.10 -2.71 2.43
CA LYS A 260 -45.07 -1.75 2.99
C LYS A 260 -44.75 -1.35 4.43
N LYS A 261 -44.14 -2.27 5.18
CA LYS A 261 -43.74 -2.13 6.58
C LYS A 261 -42.24 -1.90 6.62
N ILE A 262 -41.81 -0.64 6.75
CA ILE A 262 -40.38 -0.25 6.79
C ILE A 262 -39.89 -0.07 8.23
N PHE A 263 -40.73 0.50 9.11
CA PHE A 263 -40.38 0.80 10.51
C PHE A 263 -41.37 0.20 11.53
N SER A 264 -42.15 -0.81 11.16
CA SER A 264 -43.09 -1.44 12.09
C SER A 264 -42.55 -2.78 12.57
N ASP A 265 -42.48 -2.97 13.88
CA ASP A 265 -42.16 -4.25 14.50
C ASP A 265 -43.12 -5.34 14.02
N ALA A 266 -42.59 -6.54 13.83
CA ALA A 266 -43.29 -7.71 13.30
C ALA A 266 -44.30 -8.33 14.28
N SER A 267 -45.09 -7.51 14.98
CA SER A 267 -46.24 -7.95 15.77
C SER A 267 -47.51 -7.42 15.13
N ASP A 268 -48.01 -8.13 14.13
CA ASP A 268 -49.40 -8.58 14.12
C ASP A 268 -49.75 -9.23 12.78
N ASP A 269 -50.54 -10.30 12.94
CA ASP A 269 -50.89 -11.40 12.06
C ASP A 269 -51.29 -11.08 10.61
N GLU A 270 -51.18 -12.12 9.78
CA GLU A 270 -51.80 -12.29 8.45
C GLU A 270 -51.26 -11.44 7.29
N ALA A 271 -50.05 -11.78 6.83
CA ALA A 271 -49.76 -11.80 5.40
C ALA A 271 -48.62 -12.77 5.08
N GLU A 272 -48.96 -13.91 4.50
CA GLU A 272 -48.06 -14.67 3.65
C GLU A 272 -47.41 -13.72 2.64
N ASN A 273 -46.16 -13.35 2.83
CA ASN A 273 -45.23 -13.02 1.75
C ASN A 273 -43.81 -12.87 2.31
N GLU A 274 -42.99 -13.83 1.91
CA GLU A 274 -41.55 -13.76 1.74
C GLU A 274 -40.96 -12.34 1.77
N LYS A 275 -40.12 -12.06 2.78
CA LYS A 275 -38.71 -11.66 2.61
C LYS A 275 -38.14 -11.07 3.90
N GLY A 276 -37.04 -11.69 4.34
CA GLY A 276 -35.94 -11.15 5.15
C GLY A 276 -36.30 -10.16 6.25
N GLU A 277 -36.19 -10.60 7.50
CA GLU A 277 -36.07 -9.73 8.67
C GLU A 277 -35.06 -8.62 8.38
N ASP A 278 -35.47 -7.35 8.55
CA ASP A 278 -34.56 -6.22 8.42
C ASP A 278 -33.68 -6.20 9.68
N PRO A 279 -32.37 -6.45 9.57
CA PRO A 279 -31.49 -6.48 10.74
C PRO A 279 -31.44 -5.13 11.47
N LEU A 280 -31.88 -4.03 10.84
CA LEU A 280 -32.04 -2.74 11.52
C LEU A 280 -33.16 -2.79 12.57
N MET A 281 -34.30 -3.41 12.23
CA MET A 281 -35.47 -3.50 13.12
C MET A 281 -35.21 -4.44 14.30
N ASP A 282 -34.41 -5.49 14.10
CA ASP A 282 -34.02 -6.40 15.20
C ASP A 282 -33.12 -5.71 16.25
N LEU A 283 -32.39 -4.67 15.85
CA LEU A 283 -31.39 -4.00 16.68
C LEU A 283 -31.84 -2.63 17.23
N TRP A 284 -32.85 -2.00 16.62
CA TRP A 284 -33.29 -0.65 16.96
C TRP A 284 -34.79 -0.61 17.26
N THR A 285 -35.13 -0.03 18.40
CA THR A 285 -36.51 0.30 18.76
C THR A 285 -36.87 1.67 18.19
N PHE A 286 -37.91 1.72 17.37
CA PHE A 286 -38.44 2.96 16.80
C PHE A 286 -39.75 3.32 17.49
N ASP A 287 -39.67 4.09 18.59
CA ASP A 287 -40.81 4.67 19.31
C ASP A 287 -41.34 5.96 18.66
#